data_AF-A0A832M1Q3-F1
#
_entry.id   AF-A0A832M1Q3-F1
#
_cell.length_a   1.000
_cell.length_b   1.000
_cell.length_c   1.000
_cell.angle_alpha   90.00
_cell.angle_beta   90.00
_cell.angle_gamma   90.00
#
_symmetry.space_group_name_H-M   'P 1'
#
loop_
_entity.id
_entity.type
_entity.pdbx_description
1 polymer ?
#
loop_
_entity_poly.entity_id
_entity_poly.type
_entity_poly.pdbx_seq_one_letter_code
_entity_poly.pdbx_strand_id
1 'polypeptide(L)'
;MVLVLEELLERRSLVVVGEAGSRREELVRELVSQALSAGLSPTVLDYYGFFKDLQLRTQAPVLPYSAISEHLPLALRSMPGPLTSSAEAAAADAIARSRTLSECLARLASRADPGANLAFRKLSLLSGYIVDRAPPPDARCARVELASAPILCRKALTLLWIAYLSCARALLPEVVVVGELNLSSRERAWVEHLLEELAARGVKLVLLDRSMQRWHLRHTIVIAEMTPETRARALALKLPVPSEGTSDRKILLVDGGPQAREIDFRRK
;
A
#
# COMPACT_ATOMS: atom_id res chain seq x y z
N MET A 1 29.60 6.98 1.85
CA MET A 1 29.17 6.27 3.06
C MET A 1 28.18 5.19 2.62
N VAL A 2 28.43 3.95 3.03
CA VAL A 2 27.61 2.78 2.69
C VAL A 2 26.72 2.46 3.88
N LEU A 3 25.43 2.24 3.64
CA LEU A 3 24.47 1.89 4.69
C LEU A 3 24.20 0.39 4.70
N VAL A 4 24.05 -0.14 5.91
CA VAL A 4 23.61 -1.52 6.15
C VAL A 4 22.08 -1.57 6.17
N LEU A 5 21.53 -2.70 5.76
CA LEU A 5 20.08 -2.86 5.54
C LEU A 5 19.27 -2.71 6.83
N GLU A 6 19.85 -3.06 7.97
CA GLU A 6 19.27 -2.94 9.31
C GLU A 6 18.97 -1.47 9.67
N GLU A 7 19.81 -0.52 9.23
CA GLU A 7 19.58 0.91 9.47
C GLU A 7 18.33 1.42 8.75
N LEU A 8 17.91 0.76 7.65
CA LEU A 8 16.66 1.09 6.98
C LEU A 8 15.46 0.67 7.83
N LEU A 9 15.56 -0.44 8.56
CA LEU A 9 14.53 -0.88 9.49
C LEU A 9 14.39 0.07 10.69
N GLU A 10 15.36 0.93 10.99
CA GLU A 10 15.18 1.96 12.03
C GLU A 10 14.31 3.13 11.56
N ARG A 11 14.08 3.26 10.25
CA ARG A 11 13.28 4.34 9.69
C ARG A 11 11.78 4.05 9.85
N ARG A 12 11.03 5.07 10.26
CA ARG A 12 9.56 4.97 10.43
C ARG A 12 8.83 4.76 9.11
N SER A 13 9.27 5.39 8.04
CA SER A 13 8.64 5.26 6.72
C SER A 13 9.68 5.36 5.61
N LEU A 14 9.72 4.31 4.80
CA LEU A 14 10.53 4.19 3.59
C LEU A 14 9.62 4.24 2.38
N VAL A 15 9.99 5.02 1.37
CA VAL A 15 9.39 4.95 0.04
C VAL A 15 10.42 4.38 -0.91
N VAL A 16 10.18 3.16 -1.40
CA VAL A 16 11.08 2.49 -2.35
C VAL A 16 10.56 2.71 -3.77
N VAL A 17 11.34 3.42 -4.57
CA VAL A 17 11.02 3.78 -5.94
C VAL A 17 11.83 2.94 -6.92
N GLY A 18 11.14 2.33 -7.88
CA GLY A 18 11.75 1.55 -8.95
C GLY A 18 10.67 0.87 -9.80
N GLU A 19 11.08 0.29 -10.92
CA GLU A 19 10.17 -0.49 -11.75
C GLU A 19 9.57 -1.68 -10.97
N ALA A 20 8.38 -2.11 -11.38
CA ALA A 20 7.73 -3.25 -10.74
C ALA A 20 8.36 -4.56 -11.19
N GLY A 21 8.72 -5.42 -10.23
CA GLY A 21 9.36 -6.71 -10.49
C GLY A 21 10.87 -6.59 -10.68
N SER A 22 11.48 -5.52 -10.17
CA SER A 22 12.91 -5.23 -10.31
C SER A 22 13.63 -5.30 -8.96
N ARG A 23 14.75 -4.58 -8.85
CA ARG A 23 15.56 -4.43 -7.63
C ARG A 23 14.78 -3.89 -6.45
N ARG A 24 13.66 -3.20 -6.68
CA ARG A 24 12.76 -2.73 -5.62
C ARG A 24 12.21 -3.89 -4.81
N GLU A 25 11.68 -4.91 -5.47
CA GLU A 25 11.15 -6.10 -4.81
C GLU A 25 12.27 -6.95 -4.20
N GLU A 26 13.43 -7.06 -4.85
CA GLU A 26 14.61 -7.72 -4.25
C GLU A 26 15.01 -7.05 -2.92
N LEU A 27 15.13 -5.73 -2.90
CA LEU A 27 15.43 -4.96 -1.69
C LEU A 27 14.43 -5.24 -0.57
N VAL A 28 13.14 -5.20 -0.93
CA VAL A 28 12.06 -5.40 0.04
C VAL A 28 12.03 -6.83 0.55
N ARG A 29 12.35 -7.84 -0.28
CA ARG A 29 12.47 -9.22 0.19
C ARG A 29 13.53 -9.35 1.27
N GLU A 30 14.72 -8.79 1.04
CA GLU A 30 15.79 -8.84 2.05
C GLU A 30 15.43 -8.05 3.31
N LEU A 31 14.79 -6.88 3.19
CA LEU A 31 14.29 -6.12 4.34
C LEU A 31 13.32 -6.94 5.18
N VAL A 32 12.42 -7.69 4.54
CA VAL A 32 11.47 -8.56 5.23
C VAL A 32 12.17 -9.76 5.85
N SER A 33 13.13 -10.39 5.16
CA SER A 33 13.95 -11.48 5.72
C SER A 33 14.73 -11.05 6.96
N GLN A 34 15.32 -9.85 6.94
CA GLN A 34 16.02 -9.28 8.09
C GLN A 34 15.05 -8.94 9.23
N ALA A 35 13.88 -8.38 8.92
CA ALA A 35 12.84 -8.11 9.92
C ALA A 35 12.40 -9.41 10.63
N LEU A 36 12.18 -10.49 9.88
CA LEU A 36 11.86 -11.81 10.44
C LEU A 36 13.01 -12.35 11.33
N SER A 37 14.25 -12.22 10.87
CA SER A 37 15.45 -12.66 11.62
C SER A 37 15.64 -11.87 12.92
N ALA A 38 15.24 -10.60 12.94
CA ALA A 38 15.22 -9.74 14.11
C ALA A 38 13.99 -9.99 15.03
N GLY A 39 13.14 -10.96 14.72
CA GLY A 39 11.94 -11.29 15.50
C GLY A 39 10.77 -10.33 15.34
N LEU A 40 10.80 -9.45 14.32
CA LEU A 40 9.69 -8.55 14.00
C LEU A 40 8.59 -9.31 13.24
N SER A 41 7.36 -8.79 13.30
CA SER A 41 6.21 -9.32 12.58
C SER A 41 5.84 -8.47 11.35
N PRO A 42 6.38 -8.79 10.15
CA PRO A 42 6.04 -8.09 8.93
C PRO A 42 4.69 -8.53 8.34
N THR A 43 3.99 -7.60 7.72
CA THR A 43 2.88 -7.85 6.78
C THR A 43 3.26 -7.36 5.40
N VAL A 44 3.01 -8.15 4.37
CA VAL A 44 3.19 -7.75 2.97
C VAL A 44 1.84 -7.75 2.26
N LEU A 45 1.44 -6.58 1.76
CA LEU A 45 0.30 -6.42 0.85
C LEU A 45 0.80 -6.67 -0.58
N ASP A 46 0.73 -7.93 -1.04
CA ASP A 46 1.38 -8.37 -2.28
C ASP A 46 0.48 -8.17 -3.52
N TYR A 47 0.56 -6.97 -4.10
CA TYR A 47 -0.26 -6.55 -5.24
C TYR A 47 0.00 -7.32 -6.55
N TYR A 48 1.27 -7.63 -6.84
CA TYR A 48 1.68 -8.29 -8.08
C TYR A 48 1.99 -9.77 -7.92
N GLY A 49 2.14 -10.28 -6.70
CA GLY A 49 2.49 -11.66 -6.43
C GLY A 49 4.00 -11.89 -6.46
N PHE A 50 4.80 -10.84 -6.20
CA PHE A 50 6.26 -10.91 -6.28
C PHE A 50 6.90 -11.45 -5.02
N PHE A 51 6.18 -11.55 -3.91
CA PHE A 51 6.73 -11.93 -2.60
C PHE A 51 6.39 -13.37 -2.23
N LYS A 52 6.26 -14.25 -3.24
CA LYS A 52 5.84 -15.65 -3.06
C LYS A 52 6.84 -16.51 -2.28
N ASP A 53 8.11 -16.16 -2.41
CA ASP A 53 9.30 -16.80 -1.86
C ASP A 53 9.60 -16.43 -0.41
N LEU A 54 8.95 -15.39 0.13
CA LEU A 54 9.07 -15.04 1.54
C LEU A 54 8.42 -16.09 2.43
N GLN A 55 9.08 -16.39 3.57
CA GLN A 55 8.58 -17.29 4.60
C GLN A 55 7.48 -16.64 5.46
N LEU A 56 6.40 -16.19 4.81
CA LEU A 56 5.23 -15.58 5.44
C LEU A 56 4.00 -16.48 5.26
N ARG A 57 3.08 -16.45 6.23
CA ARG A 57 1.79 -17.12 6.07
C ARG A 57 1.01 -16.48 4.94
N THR A 58 0.59 -17.26 3.96
CA THR A 58 -0.27 -16.76 2.88
C THR A 58 -1.67 -16.47 3.42
N GLN A 59 -2.20 -15.29 3.10
CA GLN A 59 -3.51 -14.84 3.54
C GLN A 59 -4.32 -14.36 2.34
N ALA A 60 -5.54 -14.87 2.22
CA ALA A 60 -6.48 -14.37 1.22
C ALA A 60 -6.80 -12.89 1.47
N PRO A 61 -7.04 -12.08 0.43
CA PRO A 61 -7.31 -10.65 0.58
C PRO A 61 -8.75 -10.37 1.04
N VAL A 62 -9.23 -11.13 2.03
CA VAL A 62 -10.61 -11.05 2.53
C VAL A 62 -10.68 -10.21 3.80
N LEU A 63 -11.66 -9.31 3.88
CA LEU A 63 -11.88 -8.40 5.01
C LEU A 63 -13.32 -8.47 5.54
N PRO A 64 -13.54 -8.43 6.87
CA PRO A 64 -14.88 -8.29 7.43
C PRO A 64 -15.49 -6.93 7.09
N TYR A 65 -16.74 -6.90 6.61
CA TYR A 65 -17.46 -5.67 6.25
C TYR A 65 -17.42 -4.63 7.37
N SER A 66 -17.71 -5.05 8.60
CA SER A 66 -17.74 -4.17 9.77
C SER A 66 -16.41 -3.48 10.09
N ALA A 67 -15.29 -4.01 9.59
CA ALA A 67 -13.97 -3.44 9.85
C ALA A 67 -13.58 -2.37 8.83
N ILE A 68 -14.23 -2.32 7.66
CA ILE A 68 -13.85 -1.44 6.55
C ILE A 68 -15.01 -0.67 5.92
N SER A 69 -16.24 -0.85 6.43
CA SER A 69 -17.45 -0.29 5.83
C SER A 69 -17.36 1.22 5.62
N GLU A 70 -16.87 1.97 6.59
CA GLU A 70 -16.72 3.44 6.52
C GLU A 70 -15.78 3.91 5.39
N HIS A 71 -14.86 3.05 4.94
CA HIS A 71 -13.87 3.35 3.91
C HIS A 71 -14.29 2.89 2.51
N LEU A 72 -15.32 2.04 2.39
CA LEU A 72 -15.80 1.53 1.10
C LEU A 72 -16.22 2.63 0.11
N PRO A 73 -16.90 3.73 0.50
CA PRO A 73 -17.21 4.81 -0.42
C PRO A 73 -15.95 5.42 -1.05
N LEU A 74 -14.88 5.58 -0.26
CA LEU A 74 -13.63 6.19 -0.69
C LEU A 74 -12.87 5.27 -1.67
N ALA A 75 -12.93 3.95 -1.45
CA ALA A 75 -12.29 2.95 -2.30
C ALA A 75 -12.91 2.84 -3.70
N LEU A 76 -14.14 3.33 -3.93
CA LEU A 76 -14.79 3.33 -5.25
C LEU A 76 -13.98 4.05 -6.33
N ARG A 77 -13.15 5.02 -5.92
CA ARG A 77 -12.27 5.78 -6.83
C ARG A 77 -11.13 4.95 -7.40
N SER A 78 -10.71 3.93 -6.66
CA SER A 78 -9.64 3.02 -7.05
C SER A 78 -10.13 1.90 -7.98
N MET A 79 -11.42 1.90 -8.30
CA MET A 79 -12.07 0.93 -9.18
C MET A 79 -12.34 1.52 -10.56
N PRO A 80 -12.24 0.73 -11.64
CA PRO A 80 -12.43 1.19 -13.01
C PRO A 80 -13.83 1.74 -13.26
N GLY A 81 -13.96 2.56 -14.31
CA GLY A 81 -15.22 3.17 -14.72
C GLY A 81 -15.35 4.64 -14.29
N PRO A 82 -16.50 5.28 -14.62
CA PRO A 82 -16.68 6.70 -14.38
C PRO A 82 -16.55 7.06 -12.90
N LEU A 83 -15.97 8.22 -12.64
CA LEU A 83 -15.85 8.79 -11.30
C LEU A 83 -16.98 9.79 -11.10
N THR A 84 -17.82 9.56 -10.09
CA THR A 84 -18.90 10.49 -9.75
C THR A 84 -18.98 10.62 -8.23
N SER A 85 -19.03 11.87 -7.73
CA SER A 85 -19.24 12.12 -6.30
C SER A 85 -20.59 11.60 -5.82
N SER A 86 -21.58 11.47 -6.72
CA SER A 86 -22.89 10.90 -6.42
C SER A 86 -22.83 9.41 -6.08
N ALA A 87 -21.95 8.62 -6.70
CA ALA A 87 -21.77 7.22 -6.35
C ALA A 87 -21.17 7.03 -4.95
N GLU A 88 -20.19 7.87 -4.59
CA GLU A 88 -19.60 7.86 -3.25
C GLU A 88 -20.62 8.26 -2.18
N ALA A 89 -21.41 9.30 -2.44
CA ALA A 89 -22.49 9.73 -1.54
C ALA A 89 -23.58 8.65 -1.40
N ALA A 90 -23.99 8.01 -2.50
CA ALA A 90 -24.97 6.92 -2.46
C ALA A 90 -24.45 5.71 -1.68
N ALA A 91 -23.18 5.33 -1.88
CA ALA A 91 -22.53 4.27 -1.12
C ALA A 91 -22.47 4.60 0.38
N ALA A 92 -22.07 5.83 0.74
CA ALA A 92 -22.00 6.26 2.12
C ALA A 92 -23.38 6.19 2.82
N ASP A 93 -24.44 6.68 2.18
CA ASP A 93 -25.81 6.60 2.70
C ASP A 93 -26.30 5.14 2.84
N ALA A 94 -26.01 4.28 1.85
CA ALA A 94 -26.37 2.87 1.93
C ALA A 94 -25.64 2.16 3.07
N ILE A 95 -24.35 2.44 3.26
CA ILE A 95 -23.50 1.85 4.31
C ILE A 95 -23.95 2.29 5.69
N ALA A 96 -24.25 3.57 5.88
CA ALA A 96 -24.75 4.09 7.16
C ALA A 96 -26.04 3.39 7.63
N ARG A 97 -26.79 2.78 6.71
CA ARG A 97 -28.06 2.07 6.97
C ARG A 97 -27.96 0.55 6.86
N SER A 98 -26.75 0.00 6.75
CA SER A 98 -26.52 -1.42 6.51
C SER A 98 -25.53 -1.99 7.53
N ARG A 99 -25.80 -3.21 7.99
CA ARG A 99 -24.90 -3.95 8.89
C ARG A 99 -24.01 -4.94 8.13
N THR A 100 -24.35 -5.22 6.88
CA THR A 100 -23.69 -6.19 6.01
C THR A 100 -23.45 -5.59 4.62
N LEU A 101 -22.50 -6.14 3.87
CA LEU A 101 -22.31 -5.78 2.47
C LEU A 101 -23.52 -6.20 1.64
N SER A 102 -24.11 -7.36 1.94
CA SER A 102 -25.31 -7.86 1.28
C SER A 102 -26.49 -6.87 1.40
N GLU A 103 -26.74 -6.33 2.60
CA GLU A 103 -27.73 -5.27 2.81
C GLU A 103 -27.39 -3.98 2.04
N CYS A 104 -26.12 -3.57 2.08
CA CYS A 104 -25.65 -2.38 1.36
C CYS A 104 -25.92 -2.49 -0.15
N LEU A 105 -25.55 -3.63 -0.74
CA LEU A 105 -25.78 -3.91 -2.16
C LEU A 105 -27.26 -3.94 -2.49
N ALA A 106 -28.10 -4.57 -1.66
CA ALA A 106 -29.54 -4.60 -1.86
C ALA A 106 -30.16 -3.19 -1.83
N ARG A 107 -29.73 -2.34 -0.89
CA ARG A 107 -30.19 -0.94 -0.82
C ARG A 107 -29.79 -0.15 -2.06
N LEU A 108 -28.55 -0.28 -2.52
CA LEU A 108 -28.09 0.41 -3.73
C LEU A 108 -28.84 -0.07 -4.97
N ALA A 109 -29.12 -1.38 -5.08
CA ALA A 109 -29.90 -1.95 -6.17
C ALA A 109 -31.37 -1.50 -6.19
N SER A 110 -31.96 -1.21 -5.02
CA SER A 110 -33.36 -0.72 -4.93
C SER A 110 -33.55 0.75 -5.36
N ARG A 111 -32.46 1.50 -5.58
CA ARG A 111 -32.50 2.91 -5.95
C ARG A 111 -32.40 3.06 -7.47
N ALA A 112 -33.24 3.93 -8.03
CA ALA A 112 -33.28 4.18 -9.47
C ALA A 112 -32.25 5.22 -9.95
N ASP A 113 -31.48 5.84 -9.05
CA ASP A 113 -30.55 6.91 -9.43
C ASP A 113 -29.21 6.36 -10.02
N PRO A 114 -28.59 7.07 -10.97
CA PRO A 114 -27.35 6.61 -11.61
C PRO A 114 -26.17 6.43 -10.65
N GLY A 115 -26.11 7.23 -9.57
CA GLY A 115 -25.06 7.14 -8.56
C GLY A 115 -25.12 5.83 -7.80
N ALA A 116 -26.31 5.44 -7.35
CA ALA A 116 -26.55 4.17 -6.66
C ALA A 116 -26.26 2.95 -7.54
N ASN A 117 -26.68 2.97 -8.81
CA ASN A 117 -26.37 1.89 -9.75
C ASN A 117 -24.85 1.75 -10.00
N LEU A 118 -24.15 2.87 -10.18
CA LEU A 118 -22.69 2.85 -10.34
C LEU A 118 -21.98 2.33 -9.07
N ALA A 119 -22.41 2.79 -7.89
CA ALA A 119 -21.89 2.30 -6.61
C ALA A 119 -22.15 0.80 -6.43
N PHE A 120 -23.36 0.33 -6.74
CA PHE A 120 -23.73 -1.09 -6.72
C PHE A 120 -22.81 -1.92 -7.61
N ARG A 121 -22.62 -1.54 -8.87
CA ARG A 121 -21.76 -2.27 -9.82
C ARG A 121 -20.33 -2.35 -9.32
N LYS A 122 -19.78 -1.23 -8.82
CA LYS A 122 -18.41 -1.19 -8.30
C LYS A 122 -18.26 -2.03 -7.03
N LEU A 123 -19.10 -1.87 -6.02
CA LEU A 123 -19.03 -2.65 -4.78
C LEU A 123 -19.29 -4.15 -5.01
N SER A 124 -20.13 -4.50 -5.99
CA SER A 124 -20.39 -5.90 -6.35
C SER A 124 -19.12 -6.64 -6.80
N LEU A 125 -18.17 -5.95 -7.42
CA LEU A 125 -16.87 -6.53 -7.79
C LEU A 125 -16.02 -6.93 -6.57
N LEU A 126 -16.29 -6.34 -5.40
CA LEU A 126 -15.60 -6.65 -4.14
C LEU A 126 -16.33 -7.71 -3.29
N SER A 127 -17.51 -8.18 -3.70
CA SER A 127 -18.35 -9.10 -2.91
C SER A 127 -17.68 -10.42 -2.56
N GLY A 128 -16.74 -10.90 -3.39
CA GLY A 128 -15.93 -12.09 -3.09
C GLY A 128 -14.81 -11.88 -2.08
N TYR A 129 -14.52 -10.63 -1.70
CA TYR A 129 -13.40 -10.25 -0.83
C TYR A 129 -13.85 -9.56 0.45
N ILE A 130 -15.13 -9.24 0.57
CA ILE A 130 -15.69 -8.61 1.75
C ILE A 130 -16.77 -9.52 2.28
N VAL A 131 -16.57 -9.98 3.51
CA VAL A 131 -17.45 -10.95 4.16
C VAL A 131 -18.26 -10.28 5.27
N ASP A 132 -19.54 -10.62 5.35
CA ASP A 132 -20.46 -9.99 6.30
C ASP A 132 -20.09 -10.29 7.76
N ARG A 133 -19.63 -11.52 8.03
CA ARG A 133 -19.22 -11.98 9.35
C ARG A 133 -17.99 -12.86 9.24
N ALA A 134 -16.86 -12.36 9.71
CA ALA A 134 -15.65 -13.14 9.91
C ALA A 134 -14.85 -12.57 11.08
N PRO A 135 -14.06 -13.39 11.77
CA PRO A 135 -13.08 -12.86 12.71
C PRO A 135 -12.11 -11.92 11.97
N PRO A 136 -11.67 -10.82 12.61
CA PRO A 136 -10.62 -9.98 12.06
C PRO A 136 -9.37 -10.81 11.72
N PRO A 137 -8.84 -10.71 10.49
CA PRO A 137 -7.66 -11.49 10.12
C PRO A 137 -6.42 -11.01 10.88
N ASP A 138 -5.65 -11.95 11.46
CA ASP A 138 -4.32 -11.64 12.00
C ASP A 138 -3.39 -11.33 10.82
N ALA A 139 -2.78 -10.15 10.80
CA ALA A 139 -1.89 -9.73 9.71
C ALA A 139 -0.41 -9.99 10.02
N ARG A 140 -0.06 -10.36 11.26
CA ARG A 140 1.34 -10.56 11.66
C ARG A 140 1.97 -11.73 10.91
N CYS A 141 3.20 -11.53 10.45
CA CYS A 141 3.96 -12.50 9.65
C CYS A 141 3.16 -13.05 8.46
N ALA A 142 2.33 -12.20 7.82
CA ALA A 142 1.42 -12.60 6.76
C ALA A 142 1.72 -11.90 5.44
N ARG A 143 1.53 -12.63 4.34
CA ARG A 143 1.47 -12.10 2.99
C ARG A 143 0.01 -12.11 2.53
N VAL A 144 -0.58 -10.94 2.43
CA VAL A 144 -1.91 -10.76 1.86
C VAL A 144 -1.80 -10.83 0.34
N GLU A 145 -2.31 -11.91 -0.26
CA GLU A 145 -2.15 -12.20 -1.69
C GLU A 145 -3.19 -11.42 -2.53
N LEU A 146 -3.02 -10.10 -2.61
CA LEU A 146 -3.86 -9.23 -3.43
C LEU A 146 -3.81 -9.60 -4.92
N ALA A 147 -2.69 -10.17 -5.37
CA ALA A 147 -2.53 -10.68 -6.74
C ALA A 147 -3.53 -11.79 -7.12
N SER A 148 -4.12 -12.49 -6.14
CA SER A 148 -5.18 -13.47 -6.38
C SER A 148 -6.50 -12.83 -6.84
N ALA A 149 -6.69 -11.53 -6.61
CA ALA A 149 -7.86 -10.80 -7.07
C ALA A 149 -7.71 -10.28 -8.52
N PRO A 150 -8.81 -10.06 -9.26
CA PRO A 150 -8.78 -9.36 -10.54
C PRO A 150 -8.09 -8.00 -10.42
N ILE A 151 -7.30 -7.63 -11.43
CA ILE A 151 -6.50 -6.39 -11.43
C ILE A 151 -7.33 -5.13 -11.12
N LEU A 152 -8.59 -5.13 -11.56
CA LEU A 152 -9.56 -4.05 -11.36
C LEU A 152 -9.94 -3.81 -9.88
N CYS A 153 -9.73 -4.79 -9.01
CA CYS A 153 -10.07 -4.70 -7.59
C CYS A 153 -8.83 -4.49 -6.70
N ARG A 154 -7.64 -4.84 -7.19
CA ARG A 154 -6.43 -4.92 -6.35
C ARG A 154 -6.13 -3.62 -5.63
N LYS A 155 -6.19 -2.48 -6.33
CA LYS A 155 -5.92 -1.18 -5.72
C LYS A 155 -6.92 -0.87 -4.61
N ALA A 156 -8.21 -1.02 -4.87
CA ALA A 156 -9.24 -0.83 -3.85
C ALA A 156 -9.02 -1.75 -2.64
N LEU A 157 -8.70 -3.02 -2.88
CA LEU A 157 -8.38 -3.98 -1.80
C LEU A 157 -7.12 -3.57 -1.02
N THR A 158 -6.06 -3.11 -1.68
CA THR A 158 -4.85 -2.60 -0.99
C THR A 158 -5.22 -1.47 -0.03
N LEU A 159 -6.02 -0.51 -0.48
CA LEU A 159 -6.39 0.65 0.35
C LEU A 159 -7.34 0.24 1.50
N LEU A 160 -8.25 -0.70 1.27
CA LEU A 160 -9.10 -1.25 2.33
C LEU A 160 -8.31 -2.06 3.35
N TRP A 161 -7.26 -2.77 2.94
CA TRP A 161 -6.34 -3.44 3.86
C TRP A 161 -5.54 -2.43 4.70
N ILE A 162 -5.11 -1.31 4.13
CA ILE A 162 -4.51 -0.21 4.91
C ILE A 162 -5.50 0.31 5.95
N ALA A 163 -6.76 0.56 5.56
CA ALA A 163 -7.81 0.99 6.49
C ALA A 163 -8.05 -0.02 7.61
N TYR A 164 -8.16 -1.30 7.27
CA TYR A 164 -8.29 -2.39 8.23
C TYR A 164 -7.14 -2.39 9.24
N LEU A 165 -5.90 -2.31 8.77
CA LEU A 165 -4.72 -2.29 9.64
C LEU A 165 -4.72 -1.07 10.56
N SER A 166 -5.10 0.12 10.07
CA SER A 166 -5.17 1.32 10.93
C SER A 166 -6.18 1.15 12.06
N CYS A 167 -7.30 0.49 11.80
CA CYS A 167 -8.36 0.26 12.80
C CYS A 167 -8.11 -0.97 13.71
N ALA A 168 -7.19 -1.88 13.35
CA ALA A 168 -6.94 -3.11 14.11
C ALA A 168 -6.35 -2.79 15.50
N ARG A 169 -7.05 -3.17 16.59
CA ARG A 169 -6.70 -2.76 17.96
C ARG A 169 -5.72 -3.67 18.70
N ALA A 170 -5.70 -4.97 18.44
CA ALA A 170 -5.05 -5.93 19.33
C ALA A 170 -3.74 -6.52 18.80
N LEU A 171 -3.52 -6.59 17.49
CA LEU A 171 -2.40 -7.32 16.88
C LEU A 171 -1.90 -6.61 15.62
N LEU A 172 -1.20 -5.50 15.82
CA LEU A 172 -0.56 -4.80 14.70
C LEU A 172 0.74 -5.48 14.28
N PRO A 173 1.02 -5.58 12.97
CA PRO A 173 2.36 -5.86 12.49
C PRO A 173 3.32 -4.72 12.79
N GLU A 174 4.58 -5.04 13.07
CA GLU A 174 5.62 -4.04 13.32
C GLU A 174 6.19 -3.44 12.03
N VAL A 175 6.06 -4.16 10.91
CA VAL A 175 6.47 -3.72 9.57
C VAL A 175 5.32 -3.96 8.60
N VAL A 176 4.92 -2.95 7.84
CA VAL A 176 3.92 -3.09 6.77
C VAL A 176 4.55 -2.68 5.45
N VAL A 177 4.62 -3.64 4.54
CA VAL A 177 5.02 -3.44 3.15
C VAL A 177 3.75 -3.28 2.31
N VAL A 178 3.63 -2.17 1.61
CA VAL A 178 2.53 -1.91 0.69
C VAL A 178 3.03 -2.03 -0.75
N GLY A 179 2.66 -3.13 -1.41
CA GLY A 179 2.98 -3.35 -2.82
C GLY A 179 2.15 -2.42 -3.70
N GLU A 180 2.81 -1.44 -4.31
CA GLU A 180 2.24 -0.49 -5.28
C GLU A 180 1.13 0.41 -4.75
N LEU A 181 1.50 1.62 -4.32
CA LEU A 181 0.57 2.57 -3.73
C LEU A 181 -0.01 3.58 -4.76
N ASN A 182 0.82 4.13 -5.66
CA ASN A 182 0.48 5.03 -6.78
C ASN A 182 -0.85 5.80 -6.63
N LEU A 183 -0.93 6.65 -5.61
CA LEU A 183 -2.17 7.30 -5.21
C LEU A 183 -2.46 8.54 -6.05
N SER A 184 -3.70 8.68 -6.47
CA SER A 184 -4.23 9.97 -6.95
C SER A 184 -4.37 10.96 -5.79
N SER A 185 -4.44 12.27 -6.08
CA SER A 185 -4.63 13.31 -5.05
C SER A 185 -5.82 13.05 -4.10
N ARG A 186 -6.88 12.46 -4.63
CA ARG A 186 -8.11 12.16 -3.87
C ARG A 186 -7.99 10.91 -3.00
N GLU A 187 -7.22 9.91 -3.45
CA GLU A 187 -6.91 8.74 -2.61
C GLU A 187 -5.91 9.12 -1.51
N ARG A 188 -4.90 9.94 -1.84
CA ARG A 188 -3.93 10.48 -0.87
C ARG A 188 -4.59 11.16 0.33
N ALA A 189 -5.62 11.96 0.09
CA ALA A 189 -6.31 12.73 1.12
C ALA A 189 -6.81 11.90 2.32
N TRP A 190 -7.10 10.60 2.13
CA TRP A 190 -7.53 9.72 3.21
C TRP A 190 -6.50 8.63 3.52
N VAL A 191 -5.76 8.13 2.52
CA VAL A 191 -4.76 7.07 2.73
C VAL A 191 -3.53 7.58 3.49
N GLU A 192 -3.06 8.81 3.22
CA GLU A 192 -1.90 9.38 3.94
C GLU A 192 -2.19 9.44 5.45
N HIS A 193 -3.40 9.84 5.84
CA HIS A 193 -3.81 9.89 7.24
C HIS A 193 -3.74 8.51 7.92
N LEU A 194 -4.24 7.45 7.26
CA LEU A 194 -4.19 6.09 7.80
C LEU A 194 -2.75 5.57 7.92
N LEU A 195 -1.89 5.90 6.98
CA LEU A 195 -0.47 5.56 7.05
C LEU A 195 0.22 6.31 8.19
N GLU A 196 -0.09 7.59 8.38
CA GLU A 196 0.41 8.38 9.52
C GLU A 196 -0.04 7.79 10.85
N GLU A 197 -1.30 7.36 10.98
CA GLU A 197 -1.82 6.69 12.17
C GLU A 197 -1.07 5.37 12.47
N LEU A 198 -0.86 4.53 11.45
CA LEU A 198 -0.05 3.31 11.58
C LEU A 198 1.37 3.63 12.08
N ALA A 199 2.02 4.62 11.46
CA ALA A 199 3.36 5.05 11.86
C ALA A 199 3.40 5.62 13.28
N ALA A 200 2.36 6.37 13.70
CA ALA A 200 2.26 6.91 15.06
C ALA A 200 2.13 5.80 16.11
N ARG A 201 1.55 4.66 15.73
CA ARG A 201 1.44 3.44 16.55
C ARG A 201 2.72 2.60 16.55
N GLY A 202 3.81 3.09 15.94
CA GLY A 202 5.11 2.43 15.91
C GLY A 202 5.30 1.45 14.74
N VAL A 203 4.35 1.38 13.80
CA VAL A 203 4.48 0.53 12.62
C VAL A 203 5.48 1.15 11.64
N LYS A 204 6.45 0.36 11.18
CA LYS A 204 7.39 0.75 10.15
C LYS A 204 6.75 0.53 8.79
N LEU A 205 6.67 1.58 7.98
CA LEU A 205 6.04 1.53 6.66
C LEU A 205 7.10 1.39 5.57
N VAL A 206 6.89 0.46 4.64
CA VAL A 206 7.67 0.32 3.42
C VAL A 206 6.72 0.42 2.23
N LEU A 207 6.73 1.57 1.56
CA LEU A 207 5.81 1.90 0.48
C LEU A 207 6.51 1.71 -0.86
N LEU A 208 5.95 0.87 -1.73
CA LEU A 208 6.51 0.65 -3.07
C LEU A 208 5.78 1.54 -4.08
N ASP A 209 6.54 2.30 -4.85
CA ASP A 209 6.00 3.15 -5.91
C ASP A 209 6.84 3.08 -7.18
N ARG A 210 6.21 3.22 -8.35
CA ARG A 210 6.92 3.21 -9.64
C ARG A 210 7.63 4.52 -9.96
N SER A 211 7.18 5.60 -9.34
CA SER A 211 7.71 6.94 -9.63
C SER A 211 7.71 7.82 -8.39
N MET A 212 8.66 8.75 -8.31
CA MET A 212 8.70 9.73 -7.24
C MET A 212 7.57 10.75 -7.37
N GLN A 213 6.87 10.98 -6.27
CA GLN A 213 5.85 12.01 -6.13
C GLN A 213 6.26 13.00 -5.05
N ARG A 214 5.72 14.24 -5.12
CA ARG A 214 6.12 15.32 -4.21
C ARG A 214 5.85 15.01 -2.73
N TRP A 215 4.84 14.20 -2.42
CA TRP A 215 4.53 13.83 -1.03
C TRP A 215 5.54 12.84 -0.45
N HIS A 216 6.25 12.06 -1.29
CA HIS A 216 7.31 11.15 -0.85
C HIS A 216 8.46 11.88 -0.14
N LEU A 217 8.64 13.17 -0.42
CA LEU A 217 9.72 14.00 0.15
C LEU A 217 9.61 14.19 1.66
N ARG A 218 8.48 13.82 2.28
CA ARG A 218 8.29 13.80 3.73
C ARG A 218 8.86 12.53 4.38
N HIS A 219 9.24 11.55 3.58
CA HIS A 219 9.72 10.24 4.02
C HIS A 219 11.16 10.02 3.58
N THR A 220 11.77 8.94 4.08
CA THR A 220 13.05 8.47 3.57
C THR A 220 12.82 7.77 2.24
N ILE A 221 13.49 8.22 1.18
CA ILE A 221 13.31 7.67 -0.16
C ILE A 221 14.47 6.72 -0.47
N VAL A 222 14.15 5.52 -0.93
CA VAL A 222 15.11 4.56 -1.48
C VAL A 222 14.86 4.46 -2.98
N ILE A 223 15.86 4.79 -3.79
CA ILE A 223 15.82 4.61 -5.24
C ILE A 223 16.49 3.28 -5.54
N ALA A 224 15.68 2.28 -5.92
CA ALA A 224 16.17 0.93 -6.23
C ALA A 224 16.92 0.86 -7.57
N GLU A 225 16.60 1.78 -8.48
CA GLU A 225 17.21 1.89 -9.80
C GLU A 225 17.17 3.34 -10.29
N MET A 226 18.30 3.85 -10.79
CA MET A 226 18.41 5.22 -11.30
C MET A 226 18.22 5.25 -12.82
N THR A 227 16.97 5.14 -13.28
CA THR A 227 16.62 5.33 -14.70
C THR A 227 16.72 6.80 -15.12
N PRO A 228 16.80 7.13 -16.42
CA PRO A 228 16.76 8.53 -16.90
C PRO A 228 15.52 9.29 -16.41
N GLU A 229 14.36 8.65 -16.37
CA GLU A 229 13.10 9.23 -15.89
C GLU A 229 13.16 9.49 -14.38
N THR A 230 13.69 8.53 -13.63
CA THR A 230 13.88 8.65 -12.18
C THR A 230 14.86 9.78 -11.86
N ARG A 231 15.95 9.88 -12.62
CA ARG A 231 16.95 10.97 -12.52
C ARG A 231 16.32 12.32 -12.80
N ALA A 232 15.61 12.46 -13.92
CA ALA A 232 14.93 13.70 -14.29
C ALA A 232 13.93 14.14 -13.21
N ARG A 233 13.19 13.17 -12.64
CA ARG A 233 12.24 13.43 -11.55
C ARG A 233 12.94 13.83 -10.26
N ALA A 234 14.04 13.19 -9.89
CA ALA A 234 14.83 13.52 -8.71
C ALA A 234 15.38 14.95 -8.80
N LEU A 235 15.93 15.32 -9.95
CA LEU A 235 16.41 16.68 -10.24
C LEU A 235 15.28 17.71 -10.18
N ALA A 236 14.12 17.41 -10.77
CA ALA A 236 12.95 18.28 -10.71
C ALA A 236 12.43 18.49 -9.27
N LEU A 237 12.62 17.50 -8.40
CA LEU A 237 12.28 17.55 -6.98
C LEU A 237 13.45 18.05 -6.10
N LYS A 238 14.57 18.47 -6.70
CA LYS A 238 15.79 18.94 -6.02
C LYS A 238 16.38 17.94 -5.03
N LEU A 239 16.23 16.65 -5.29
CA LEU A 239 16.87 15.60 -4.50
C LEU A 239 18.36 15.51 -4.84
N PRO A 240 19.22 15.10 -3.89
CA PRO A 240 20.62 14.82 -4.19
C PRO A 240 20.71 13.62 -5.14
N VAL A 241 21.30 13.83 -6.32
CA VAL A 241 21.51 12.80 -7.34
C VAL A 241 23.01 12.68 -7.62
N PRO A 242 23.56 11.46 -7.70
CA PRO A 242 24.96 11.26 -8.09
C PRO A 242 25.24 11.73 -9.53
N SER A 243 26.50 12.11 -9.80
CA SER A 243 26.99 12.50 -11.13
C SER A 243 26.81 11.37 -12.16
N GLU A 244 26.63 11.75 -13.43
CA GLU A 244 26.45 10.79 -14.54
C GLU A 244 27.61 9.79 -14.60
N GLY A 245 27.30 8.50 -14.78
CA GLY A 245 28.29 7.42 -14.92
C GLY A 245 28.60 6.59 -13.66
N THR A 246 28.05 6.93 -12.49
CA THR A 246 28.27 6.15 -11.24
C THR A 246 27.06 5.31 -10.78
N SER A 247 25.90 5.45 -11.44
CA SER A 247 24.60 5.10 -10.86
C SER A 247 23.87 3.89 -11.44
N ASP A 248 24.28 3.34 -12.58
CA ASP A 248 23.43 2.41 -13.36
C ASP A 248 23.14 1.07 -12.67
N ARG A 249 23.71 0.81 -11.48
CA ARG A 249 23.53 -0.45 -10.74
C ARG A 249 23.42 -0.31 -9.22
N LYS A 250 23.22 0.87 -8.66
CA LYS A 250 23.28 1.09 -7.21
C LYS A 250 21.93 1.49 -6.62
N ILE A 251 21.59 0.92 -5.47
CA ILE A 251 20.45 1.33 -4.66
C ILE A 251 20.88 2.53 -3.82
N LEU A 252 20.10 3.61 -3.84
CA LEU A 252 20.45 4.87 -3.21
C LEU A 252 19.41 5.26 -2.15
N LEU A 253 19.87 5.71 -0.99
CA LEU A 253 19.06 6.34 0.04
C LEU A 253 19.14 7.86 -0.06
N VAL A 254 18.00 8.51 0.04
CA VAL A 254 17.83 9.97 0.11
C VAL A 254 16.97 10.28 1.33
N ASP A 255 17.57 10.82 2.39
CA ASP A 255 16.91 11.02 3.69
C ASP A 255 17.10 12.43 4.28
N GLY A 256 16.78 13.46 3.51
CA GLY A 256 16.84 14.87 3.95
C GLY A 256 18.24 15.45 4.13
N GLY A 257 19.28 14.61 4.13
CA GLY A 257 20.68 15.02 4.07
C GLY A 257 21.11 15.58 2.72
N PRO A 258 22.28 16.26 2.65
CA PRO A 258 22.76 16.93 1.44
C PRO A 258 23.27 15.98 0.36
N GLN A 259 23.44 14.69 0.66
CA GLN A 259 24.02 13.70 -0.25
C GLN A 259 23.22 12.40 -0.24
N ALA A 260 23.13 11.76 -1.42
CA ALA A 260 22.61 10.41 -1.52
C ALA A 260 23.63 9.41 -0.95
N ARG A 261 23.13 8.38 -0.27
CA ARG A 261 23.95 7.32 0.35
C ARG A 261 23.75 6.02 -0.39
N GLU A 262 24.81 5.24 -0.58
CA GLU A 262 24.71 3.93 -1.22
C GLU A 262 24.29 2.88 -0.19
N ILE A 263 23.41 1.95 -0.58
CA ILE A 263 23.02 0.81 0.26
C ILE A 263 23.80 -0.41 -0.23
N ASP A 264 24.54 -1.08 0.66
CA ASP A 264 25.21 -2.34 0.34
C ASP A 264 24.23 -3.49 0.48
N PHE A 265 23.84 -4.01 -0.67
CA PHE A 265 22.85 -5.07 -0.83
C PHE A 265 23.47 -6.47 -0.95
N ARG A 266 24.81 -6.60 -0.88
CA ARG A 266 25.52 -7.84 -1.29
C ARG A 266 26.38 -8.50 -0.21
N ARG A 267 26.32 -8.07 1.04
CA ARG A 267 27.02 -8.81 2.11
C ARG A 267 26.31 -10.14 2.40
N LYS A 268 26.89 -11.21 1.85
CA LYS A 268 26.83 -12.55 2.43
C LYS A 268 27.78 -12.61 3.62
#